data_AF-A0A9W8WID0-F1
#
_entry.id   AF-A0A9W8WID0-F1
#
_cell.length_a   1.000
_cell.length_b   1.000
_cell.length_c   1.000
_cell.angle_alpha   90.00
_cell.angle_beta   90.00
_cell.angle_gamma   90.00
#
_symmetry.space_group_name_H-M   'P 1'
#
loop_
_entity.id
_entity.type
_entity.pdbx_description
1 polymer ?
#
loop_
_entity_poly.entity_id
_entity_poly.type
_entity_poly.pdbx_seq_one_letter_code
_entity_poly.pdbx_strand_id
1 'polypeptide(L)'
;MDCWQMLPGEIQLMILETLARDPAAEGETEHPLTQYSLVCRDWQVVFERHLYRSLNIDWPSLWAFDDIVCRQRRFVEHIRLNIDMETYECLGCTRFDIGRLAIENVRVSDTLMCLFHILSHWRPGVDCPEGVTLEITGYPRTEDGCVRISPDPFPRPPDEGSGKPAHLGPQYRQDDLGLRLLLDFGPGLAQVQVVRKLVVPRKSRYRLSEALEPMIDSLPNLYQKTVVHDDDDDPDTVEGS
;
A
#
# COMPACT_ATOMS: atom_id res chain seq x y z
N MET A 1 20.10 41.04 2.89
CA MET A 1 18.69 41.30 2.51
C MET A 1 18.40 40.34 1.39
N ASP A 2 17.75 39.24 1.73
CA ASP A 2 17.55 38.13 0.81
C ASP A 2 16.44 38.49 -0.17
N CYS A 3 16.75 38.42 -1.47
CA CYS A 3 15.85 38.78 -2.57
C CYS A 3 14.50 38.04 -2.50
N TRP A 4 14.47 36.87 -1.85
CA TRP A 4 13.26 36.07 -1.62
C TRP A 4 12.19 36.84 -0.82
N GLN A 5 12.58 37.55 0.26
CA GLN A 5 11.62 38.27 1.11
C GLN A 5 11.09 39.56 0.46
N MET A 6 11.64 39.98 -0.68
CA MET A 6 11.14 41.12 -1.45
C MET A 6 10.02 40.72 -2.41
N LEU A 7 9.83 39.43 -2.67
CA LEU A 7 8.72 38.94 -3.50
C LEU A 7 7.42 39.01 -2.71
N PRO A 8 6.29 39.43 -3.32
CA PRO A 8 4.97 39.29 -2.72
C PRO A 8 4.68 37.84 -2.33
N GLY A 9 3.92 37.65 -1.25
CA GLY A 9 3.59 36.32 -0.73
C GLY A 9 2.91 35.42 -1.77
N GLU A 10 2.08 35.98 -2.65
CA GLU A 10 1.45 35.20 -3.72
C GLU A 10 2.46 34.63 -4.71
N ILE A 11 3.48 35.43 -5.08
CA ILE A 11 4.51 35.00 -6.03
C ILE A 11 5.42 33.94 -5.40
N GLN A 12 5.78 34.12 -4.13
CA GLN A 12 6.53 33.10 -3.39
C GLN A 12 5.77 31.77 -3.39
N LEU A 13 4.48 31.80 -3.04
CA LEU A 13 3.64 30.61 -2.97
C LEU A 13 3.48 29.93 -4.35
N MET A 14 3.26 30.71 -5.42
CA MET A 14 3.22 30.18 -6.77
C MET A 14 4.52 29.45 -7.16
N ILE A 15 5.68 30.01 -6.82
CA ILE A 15 6.98 29.37 -7.09
C ILE A 15 7.10 28.05 -6.33
N LEU A 16 6.79 28.05 -5.03
CA LEU A 16 6.89 26.85 -4.19
C LEU A 16 5.92 25.75 -4.65
N GLU A 17 4.68 26.11 -5.01
CA GLU A 17 3.72 25.16 -5.57
C GLU A 17 4.17 24.61 -6.92
N THR A 18 4.84 25.42 -7.75
CA THR A 18 5.37 24.95 -9.03
C THR A 18 6.49 23.96 -8.82
N LEU A 19 7.43 24.25 -7.89
CA LEU A 19 8.51 23.34 -7.51
C LEU A 19 7.97 22.04 -6.91
N ALA A 20 6.88 22.11 -6.13
CA ALA A 20 6.27 20.93 -5.53
C ALA A 20 5.57 20.00 -6.54
N ARG A 21 5.28 20.49 -7.75
CA ARG A 21 4.64 19.74 -8.84
C ARG A 21 5.64 19.33 -9.95
N ASP A 22 6.92 19.66 -9.81
CA ASP A 22 7.91 19.40 -10.85
C ASP A 22 8.21 17.88 -10.92
N PRO A 23 7.97 17.21 -12.06
CA PRO A 23 8.26 15.78 -12.21
C PRO A 23 9.76 15.45 -12.14
N ALA A 24 10.67 16.42 -12.36
CA ALA A 24 12.10 16.24 -12.11
C ALA A 24 12.40 16.01 -10.62
N ALA A 25 11.47 16.39 -9.74
CA ALA A 25 11.52 16.09 -8.32
C ALA A 25 11.34 14.59 -8.00
N GLU A 26 10.85 13.79 -8.96
CA GLU A 26 10.59 12.35 -8.78
C GLU A 26 11.65 11.47 -9.44
N GLY A 27 12.42 11.99 -10.39
CA GLY A 27 13.22 11.19 -11.33
C GLY A 27 14.75 11.17 -11.16
N GLU A 28 15.37 12.20 -10.59
CA GLU A 28 16.84 12.36 -10.70
C GLU A 28 17.60 12.57 -9.36
N THR A 29 16.88 12.88 -8.29
CA THR A 29 17.42 12.86 -6.93
C THR A 29 16.44 12.17 -6.01
N GLU A 30 16.93 11.28 -5.17
CA GLU A 30 16.11 10.71 -4.10
C GLU A 30 15.72 11.86 -3.16
N HIS A 31 14.47 12.35 -3.29
CA HIS A 31 13.78 13.26 -2.35
C HIS A 31 14.06 14.79 -2.38
N PRO A 32 13.98 15.48 -3.53
CA PRO A 32 14.11 16.94 -3.62
C PRO A 32 13.02 17.70 -2.84
N LEU A 33 11.81 17.16 -2.70
CA LEU A 33 10.78 17.74 -1.82
C LEU A 33 11.23 17.74 -0.34
N THR A 34 11.90 16.68 0.11
CA THR A 34 12.48 16.61 1.46
C THR A 34 13.57 17.64 1.62
N GLN A 35 14.42 17.85 0.61
CA GLN A 35 15.44 18.89 0.63
C GLN A 35 14.83 20.30 0.72
N TYR A 36 13.77 20.57 -0.05
CA TYR A 36 13.09 21.88 -0.01
C TYR A 36 12.42 22.15 1.35
N SER A 37 11.93 21.10 2.02
CA SER A 37 11.35 21.23 3.35
C SER A 37 12.34 21.69 4.43
N LEU A 38 13.65 21.54 4.19
CA LEU A 38 14.71 21.88 5.14
C LEU A 38 15.19 23.35 5.02
N VAL A 39 14.75 24.10 4.00
CA VAL A 39 15.26 25.45 3.71
C VAL A 39 14.86 26.46 4.80
N CYS A 40 13.57 26.58 5.09
CA CYS A 40 13.05 27.42 6.17
C CYS A 40 11.63 26.98 6.56
N ARG A 41 11.07 27.55 7.63
CA ARG A 41 9.73 27.16 8.14
C ARG A 41 8.60 27.38 7.13
N ASP A 42 8.68 28.44 6.34
CA ASP A 42 7.62 28.75 5.36
C ASP A 42 7.62 27.72 4.22
N TRP A 43 8.81 27.33 3.77
CA TRP A 43 8.98 26.26 2.78
C TRP A 43 8.53 24.91 3.36
N GLN A 44 8.95 24.61 4.60
CA GLN A 44 8.57 23.39 5.31
C GLN A 44 7.05 23.18 5.28
N VAL A 45 6.24 24.19 5.63
CA VAL A 45 4.78 24.04 5.65
C VAL A 45 4.21 23.71 4.26
N VAL A 46 4.76 24.30 3.20
CA VAL A 46 4.30 24.05 1.82
C VAL A 46 4.70 22.64 1.39
N PHE A 47 5.97 22.27 1.51
CA PHE A 47 6.46 20.97 1.02
C PHE A 47 6.01 19.79 1.88
N GLU A 48 5.89 19.94 3.21
CA GLU A 48 5.33 18.90 4.07
C GLU A 48 3.90 18.55 3.67
N ARG A 49 3.10 19.53 3.25
CA ARG A 49 1.75 19.24 2.75
C ARG A 49 1.78 18.27 1.57
N HIS A 50 2.75 18.39 0.68
CA HIS A 50 2.90 17.50 -0.48
C HIS A 50 3.52 16.14 -0.09
N LEU A 51 4.57 16.16 0.75
CA LEU A 51 5.26 14.96 1.21
C LEU A 51 4.35 14.02 2.00
N TYR A 52 3.52 14.56 2.89
CA TYR A 52 2.66 13.76 3.77
C TYR A 52 1.26 13.55 3.20
N ARG A 53 0.96 14.06 2.00
CA ARG A 53 -0.35 13.92 1.37
C ARG A 53 -0.74 12.46 1.16
N SER A 54 0.21 11.69 0.64
CA SER A 54 0.06 10.27 0.32
C SER A 54 1.20 9.50 0.97
N LEU A 55 0.87 8.62 1.91
CA LEU A 55 1.85 7.82 2.62
C LEU A 55 1.82 6.38 2.12
N ASN A 56 2.99 5.87 1.73
CA ASN A 56 3.19 4.45 1.45
C ASN A 56 3.82 3.79 2.67
N ILE A 57 3.10 2.86 3.27
CA ILE A 57 3.49 2.15 4.49
C ILE A 57 3.70 0.68 4.14
N ASP A 58 4.84 0.16 4.55
CA ASP A 58 5.20 -1.25 4.45
C ASP A 58 5.39 -1.78 5.88
N TRP A 59 5.46 -3.09 6.06
CA TRP A 59 5.68 -3.70 7.38
C TRP A 59 6.84 -3.07 8.18
N PRO A 60 8.03 -2.80 7.59
CA PRO A 60 9.14 -2.20 8.32
C PRO A 60 8.92 -0.73 8.69
N SER A 61 8.18 0.03 7.87
CA SER A 61 7.97 1.46 8.10
C SER A 61 6.79 1.76 9.02
N LEU A 62 5.99 0.75 9.35
CA LEU A 62 4.83 0.86 10.23
C LEU A 62 5.19 1.30 11.66
N TRP A 63 6.38 0.96 12.15
CA TRP A 63 6.86 1.43 13.46
C TRP A 63 7.26 2.90 13.46
N ALA A 64 7.82 3.39 12.34
CA ALA A 64 8.16 4.79 12.20
C ALA A 64 6.90 5.67 11.97
N PHE A 65 5.84 5.09 11.40
CA PHE A 65 4.59 5.77 11.12
C PHE A 65 3.90 6.34 12.38
N ASP A 66 3.97 5.67 13.53
CA ASP A 66 3.35 6.17 14.77
C ASP A 66 4.04 7.44 15.31
N ASP A 67 5.38 7.49 15.23
CA ASP A 67 6.20 8.58 15.75
C ASP A 67 6.21 9.80 14.81
N ILE A 68 6.31 9.57 13.50
CA ILE A 68 6.57 10.63 12.52
C ILE A 68 5.35 11.56 12.32
N VAL A 69 4.12 11.05 12.46
CA VAL A 69 2.98 11.75 11.85
C VAL A 69 2.27 12.70 12.81
N CYS A 70 2.60 12.77 14.11
CA CYS A 70 1.83 13.56 15.09
C CYS A 70 1.50 15.01 14.69
N ARG A 71 2.40 15.75 14.01
CA ARG A 71 2.12 17.12 13.52
C ARG A 71 1.61 17.16 12.08
N GLN A 72 1.95 16.14 11.31
CA GLN A 72 1.72 16.04 9.87
C GLN A 72 0.42 15.30 9.52
N ARG A 73 -0.27 14.70 10.52
CA ARG A 73 -1.59 14.04 10.39
C ARG A 73 -2.58 14.86 9.55
N ARG A 74 -2.58 16.18 9.75
CA ARG A 74 -3.49 17.14 9.08
C ARG A 74 -3.31 17.22 7.57
N PHE A 75 -2.18 16.76 7.05
CA PHE A 75 -1.88 16.75 5.63
C PHE A 75 -2.16 15.39 4.99
N VAL A 76 -2.37 14.34 5.79
CA VAL A 76 -2.57 12.98 5.29
C VAL A 76 -3.98 12.85 4.70
N GLU A 77 -4.03 12.65 3.39
CA GLU A 77 -5.27 12.40 2.64
C GLU A 77 -5.38 10.93 2.23
N HIS A 78 -4.24 10.29 1.93
CA HIS A 78 -4.17 8.92 1.44
C HIS A 78 -3.09 8.12 2.19
N ILE A 79 -3.46 6.94 2.68
CA ILE A 79 -2.54 5.95 3.24
C ILE A 79 -2.66 4.68 2.40
N ARG A 80 -1.56 4.28 1.77
CA ARG A 80 -1.42 3.00 1.10
C ARG A 80 -0.61 2.07 1.98
N LEU A 81 -1.23 0.99 2.45
CA LEU A 81 -0.55 -0.10 3.12
C LEU A 81 -0.18 -1.17 2.09
N ASN A 82 1.11 -1.38 1.87
CA ASN A 82 1.61 -2.48 1.07
C ASN A 82 1.93 -3.66 1.98
N ILE A 83 1.13 -4.71 1.82
CA ILE A 83 1.30 -5.96 2.56
C ILE A 83 2.16 -6.89 1.71
N ASP A 84 3.25 -7.37 2.30
CA ASP A 84 4.07 -8.40 1.71
C ASP A 84 3.31 -9.72 1.66
N MET A 85 2.73 -10.00 0.49
CA MET A 85 2.05 -11.26 0.22
C MET A 85 3.04 -12.16 -0.54
N GLU A 86 3.51 -13.23 0.10
CA GLU A 86 4.43 -14.16 -0.54
C GLU A 86 3.71 -14.86 -1.71
N THR A 87 4.43 -14.95 -2.83
CA THR A 87 3.90 -15.35 -4.13
C THR A 87 3.11 -16.65 -4.13
N TYR A 88 2.19 -16.70 -5.10
CA TYR A 88 1.46 -17.86 -5.57
C TYR A 88 2.39 -19.06 -5.84
N GLU A 89 2.53 -19.95 -4.86
CA GLU A 89 3.14 -21.25 -5.12
C GLU A 89 2.19 -22.04 -6.02
N CYS A 90 2.65 -22.40 -7.22
CA CYS A 90 1.93 -23.33 -8.08
C CYS A 90 1.67 -24.62 -7.27
N LEU A 91 0.39 -24.91 -7.00
CA LEU A 91 -0.08 -26.10 -6.27
C LEU A 91 0.44 -27.41 -6.89
N GLY A 92 0.90 -27.39 -8.16
CA GLY A 92 1.48 -28.53 -8.86
C GLY A 92 3.01 -28.60 -8.88
N CYS A 93 3.76 -27.57 -8.47
CA CYS A 93 5.21 -27.53 -8.66
C CYS A 93 6.03 -27.76 -7.38
N THR A 94 5.49 -27.60 -6.17
CA THR A 94 6.21 -27.99 -4.94
C THR A 94 5.22 -28.21 -3.80
N ARG A 95 5.65 -28.97 -2.79
CA ARG A 95 4.90 -29.17 -1.55
C ARG A 95 4.56 -27.80 -0.96
N PHE A 96 3.28 -27.46 -1.02
CA PHE A 96 2.67 -26.36 -0.29
C PHE A 96 3.17 -26.35 1.15
N ASP A 97 3.90 -25.30 1.52
CA ASP A 97 4.40 -25.14 2.88
C ASP A 97 3.31 -24.46 3.74
N ILE A 98 2.49 -25.30 4.39
CA ILE A 98 1.48 -24.86 5.35
C ILE A 98 2.10 -23.94 6.43
N GLY A 99 3.37 -24.18 6.79
CA GLY A 99 4.10 -23.36 7.76
C GLY A 99 4.33 -21.94 7.25
N ARG A 100 4.67 -21.77 5.97
CA ARG A 100 4.83 -20.44 5.35
C ARG A 100 3.52 -19.68 5.29
N LEU A 101 2.43 -20.33 4.86
CA LEU A 101 1.11 -19.67 4.86
C LEU A 101 0.69 -19.25 6.27
N ALA A 102 0.97 -20.05 7.29
CA ALA A 102 0.69 -19.69 8.68
C ALA A 102 1.50 -18.45 9.12
N ILE A 103 2.78 -18.38 8.77
CA ILE A 103 3.63 -17.20 9.06
C ILE A 103 3.13 -15.96 8.31
N GLU A 104 2.73 -16.11 7.04
CA GLU A 104 2.13 -15.04 6.25
C GLU A 104 0.85 -14.53 6.90
N ASN A 105 -0.09 -15.42 7.26
CA ASN A 105 -1.33 -15.07 7.95
C ASN A 105 -1.06 -14.27 9.22
N VAL A 106 -0.12 -14.70 10.06
CA VAL A 106 0.25 -13.99 11.30
C VAL A 106 0.81 -12.61 10.97
N ARG A 107 1.77 -12.51 10.04
CA ARG A 107 2.39 -11.23 9.66
C ARG A 107 1.35 -10.25 9.13
N VAL A 108 0.47 -10.69 8.23
CA VAL A 108 -0.59 -9.83 7.68
C VAL A 108 -1.57 -9.39 8.76
N SER A 109 -1.97 -10.31 9.66
CA SER A 109 -2.85 -9.99 10.78
C SER A 109 -2.23 -8.93 11.69
N ASP A 110 -0.97 -9.13 12.11
CA ASP A 110 -0.22 -8.18 12.95
C ASP A 110 -0.08 -6.81 12.30
N THR A 111 0.18 -6.77 10.99
CA THR A 111 0.30 -5.52 10.21
C THR A 111 -0.99 -4.73 10.27
N LEU A 112 -2.12 -5.38 9.97
CA LEU A 112 -3.43 -4.74 9.98
C LEU A 112 -3.85 -4.32 11.39
N MET A 113 -3.66 -5.18 12.39
CA MET A 113 -3.94 -4.85 13.79
C MET A 113 -3.15 -3.63 14.25
N CYS A 114 -1.85 -3.57 13.93
CA CYS A 114 -1.00 -2.46 14.32
C CYS A 114 -1.40 -1.17 13.60
N LEU A 115 -1.69 -1.22 12.29
CA LEU A 115 -2.16 -0.04 11.55
C LEU A 115 -3.48 0.50 12.13
N PHE A 116 -4.47 -0.38 12.34
CA PHE A 116 -5.76 0.03 12.89
C PHE A 116 -5.60 0.60 14.30
N HIS A 117 -4.70 0.03 15.11
CA HIS A 117 -4.37 0.57 16.42
C HIS A 117 -3.77 1.98 16.33
N ILE A 118 -2.79 2.22 15.45
CA ILE A 118 -2.20 3.55 15.26
C ILE A 118 -3.26 4.56 14.81
N LEU A 119 -4.07 4.20 13.80
CA LEU A 119 -5.10 5.08 13.26
C LEU A 119 -6.25 5.32 14.25
N SER A 120 -6.49 4.42 15.20
CA SER A 120 -7.50 4.60 16.24
C SER A 120 -7.18 5.76 17.20
N HIS A 121 -5.90 6.14 17.32
CA HIS A 121 -5.47 7.29 18.11
C HIS A 121 -5.63 8.64 17.40
N TRP A 122 -6.01 8.63 16.12
CA TRP A 122 -6.15 9.85 15.33
C TRP A 122 -7.54 10.45 15.54
N ARG A 123 -7.60 11.78 15.71
CA ARG A 123 -8.84 12.50 16.02
C ARG A 123 -9.51 13.02 14.75
N PRO A 124 -10.73 12.58 14.40
CA PRO A 124 -11.44 13.11 13.25
C PRO A 124 -11.72 14.61 13.42
N GLY A 125 -11.57 15.41 12.36
CA GLY A 125 -11.81 16.85 12.38
C GLY A 125 -10.65 17.70 12.93
N VAL A 126 -9.77 17.12 13.75
CA VAL A 126 -8.58 17.82 14.30
C VAL A 126 -7.32 17.33 13.61
N ASP A 127 -7.06 16.02 13.68
CA ASP A 127 -5.89 15.40 13.08
C ASP A 127 -6.11 15.17 11.60
N CYS A 128 -7.32 14.82 11.17
CA CYS A 128 -7.68 14.65 9.76
C CYS A 128 -9.01 15.35 9.49
N PRO A 129 -9.02 16.61 9.00
CA PRO A 129 -10.24 17.38 8.80
C PRO A 129 -11.14 16.78 7.70
N GLU A 130 -10.53 16.32 6.61
CA GLU A 130 -11.26 15.78 5.44
C GLU A 130 -11.46 14.25 5.53
N GLY A 131 -10.81 13.60 6.51
CA GLY A 131 -10.71 12.15 6.62
C GLY A 131 -9.60 11.58 5.73
N VAL A 132 -9.42 10.26 5.83
CA VAL A 132 -8.33 9.54 5.15
C VAL A 132 -8.90 8.47 4.23
N THR A 133 -8.30 8.34 3.05
CA THR A 133 -8.45 7.16 2.19
C THR A 133 -7.42 6.12 2.63
N LEU A 134 -7.87 4.90 2.93
CA LEU A 134 -7.01 3.77 3.23
C LEU A 134 -7.03 2.82 2.04
N GLU A 135 -5.91 2.63 1.38
CA GLU A 135 -5.70 1.64 0.32
C GLU A 135 -4.87 0.48 0.88
N ILE A 136 -5.33 -0.75 0.69
CA ILE A 136 -4.62 -1.96 1.13
C ILE A 136 -4.27 -2.79 -0.09
N THR A 137 -2.98 -2.82 -0.40
CA THR A 137 -2.43 -3.53 -1.54
C THR A 137 -1.62 -4.73 -1.05
N GLY A 138 -1.58 -5.77 -1.87
CA GLY A 138 -0.71 -6.92 -1.67
C GLY A 138 0.12 -7.09 -2.93
N TYR A 139 1.43 -6.93 -2.81
CA TYR A 139 2.32 -7.24 -3.93
C TYR A 139 2.86 -8.66 -3.76
N PRO A 140 2.79 -9.50 -4.81
CA PRO A 140 3.56 -10.73 -4.83
C PRO A 140 5.04 -10.38 -4.73
N ARG A 141 5.74 -10.89 -3.70
CA ARG A 141 7.21 -10.81 -3.63
C ARG A 141 7.84 -11.72 -4.69
N THR A 142 7.94 -11.27 -5.93
CA THR A 142 8.91 -11.80 -6.89
C THR A 142 9.35 -10.74 -7.88
N GLU A 143 10.65 -10.51 -7.97
CA GLU A 143 11.29 -9.79 -9.08
C GLU A 143 11.22 -10.58 -10.41
N ASP A 144 10.86 -11.87 -10.38
CA ASP A 144 10.90 -12.76 -11.56
C ASP A 144 9.56 -13.36 -12.00
N GLY A 145 8.44 -13.10 -11.31
CA GLY A 145 7.10 -13.64 -11.65
C GLY A 145 6.99 -15.18 -11.75
N CYS A 146 8.06 -15.91 -11.44
CA CYS A 146 8.16 -17.37 -11.46
C CYS A 146 9.24 -17.78 -10.45
N VAL A 147 8.87 -18.47 -9.37
CA VAL A 147 9.85 -19.09 -8.46
C VAL A 147 10.48 -20.27 -9.18
N ARG A 148 11.76 -20.14 -9.57
CA ARG A 148 12.59 -21.29 -9.98
C ARG A 148 12.88 -22.12 -8.74
N ILE A 149 12.36 -23.35 -8.72
CA ILE A 149 12.85 -24.39 -7.82
C ILE A 149 14.20 -24.84 -8.40
N SER A 150 15.30 -24.46 -7.75
CA SER A 150 16.57 -25.15 -7.99
C SER A 150 16.42 -26.62 -7.61
N PRO A 151 17.04 -27.54 -8.37
CA PRO A 151 16.80 -28.97 -8.25
C PRO A 151 17.30 -29.49 -6.89
N ASP A 152 16.54 -30.45 -6.34
CA ASP A 152 16.78 -31.20 -5.11
C ASP A 152 18.28 -31.39 -4.73
N PRO A 153 18.66 -31.30 -3.44
CA PRO A 153 20.00 -31.66 -2.97
C PRO A 153 20.28 -33.18 -3.05
N PHE A 154 19.26 -33.99 -3.35
CA PHE A 154 19.37 -35.44 -3.48
C PHE A 154 19.14 -35.83 -4.94
N PRO A 155 20.20 -36.25 -5.67
CA PRO A 155 20.04 -36.73 -7.04
C PRO A 155 19.18 -37.99 -7.03
N ARG A 156 18.05 -37.96 -7.72
CA ARG A 156 17.39 -39.21 -8.12
C ARG A 156 18.29 -39.95 -9.11
N PRO A 157 18.35 -41.30 -9.05
CA PRO A 157 19.05 -42.06 -10.06
C PRO A 157 18.44 -41.79 -11.45
N PRO A 158 19.25 -41.84 -12.51
CA PRO A 158 18.84 -41.46 -13.84
C PRO A 158 17.94 -42.57 -14.41
N ASP A 159 16.63 -42.42 -14.27
CA ASP A 159 15.67 -43.16 -15.08
C ASP A 159 15.04 -42.21 -16.10
N GLU A 160 15.08 -42.68 -17.35
CA GLU A 160 14.84 -41.95 -18.58
C GLU A 160 13.41 -41.42 -18.69
N GLY A 161 13.30 -40.11 -18.84
CA GLY A 161 12.02 -39.44 -19.05
C GLY A 161 12.17 -37.93 -18.88
N SER A 162 12.91 -37.29 -19.79
CA SER A 162 13.00 -35.83 -19.89
C SER A 162 11.64 -35.22 -20.26
N GLY A 163 10.70 -35.20 -19.33
CA GLY A 163 9.60 -34.25 -19.33
C GLY A 163 10.10 -32.96 -18.70
N LYS A 164 10.17 -31.88 -19.48
CA LYS A 164 10.22 -30.52 -18.90
C LYS A 164 9.08 -30.45 -17.87
N PRO A 165 9.28 -29.87 -16.66
CA PRO A 165 8.16 -29.63 -15.77
C PRO A 165 7.15 -28.80 -16.57
N ALA A 166 5.95 -29.32 -16.72
CA ALA A 166 4.88 -28.62 -17.41
C ALA A 166 4.57 -27.36 -16.57
N HIS A 167 5.14 -26.23 -16.98
CA HIS A 167 4.71 -24.93 -16.48
C HIS A 167 3.21 -24.82 -16.76
N LEU A 168 2.47 -24.33 -15.77
CA LEU A 168 1.03 -24.09 -15.86
C LEU A 168 0.72 -23.39 -17.19
N GLY A 169 -0.26 -23.91 -17.93
CA GLY A 169 -0.67 -23.35 -19.21
C GLY A 169 -1.14 -21.89 -19.06
N PRO A 170 -1.20 -21.14 -20.18
CA PRO A 170 -1.57 -19.72 -20.21
C PRO A 170 -2.90 -19.40 -19.51
N GLN A 171 -3.79 -20.38 -19.38
CA GLN A 171 -5.08 -20.25 -18.68
C GLN A 171 -4.97 -19.94 -17.17
N TYR A 172 -3.84 -20.22 -16.51
CA TYR A 172 -3.66 -19.92 -15.08
C TYR A 172 -3.16 -18.51 -14.82
N ARG A 173 -2.63 -17.82 -15.84
CA ARG A 173 -2.16 -16.42 -15.77
C ARG A 173 -3.28 -15.39 -15.57
N GLN A 174 -4.53 -15.80 -15.76
CA GLN A 174 -5.69 -14.91 -15.68
C GLN A 174 -6.41 -15.00 -14.31
N ASP A 175 -6.20 -16.09 -13.56
CA ASP A 175 -6.79 -16.32 -12.24
C ASP A 175 -5.71 -16.50 -11.14
N ASP A 176 -4.64 -15.70 -11.22
CA ASP A 176 -3.53 -15.60 -10.26
C ASP A 176 -3.98 -14.91 -8.95
N LEU A 177 -4.93 -15.50 -8.23
CA LEU A 177 -5.47 -14.95 -6.98
C LEU A 177 -4.96 -15.66 -5.71
N GLY A 178 -4.22 -16.76 -5.85
CA GLY A 178 -3.59 -17.49 -4.75
C GLY A 178 -4.55 -18.11 -3.76
N LEU A 179 -4.04 -18.39 -2.56
CA LEU A 179 -4.87 -18.84 -1.44
C LEU A 179 -5.37 -17.64 -0.63
N ARG A 180 -6.58 -17.80 -0.11
CA ARG A 180 -7.15 -16.87 0.88
C ARG A 180 -6.31 -16.90 2.14
N LEU A 181 -6.05 -15.72 2.68
CA LEU A 181 -5.43 -15.57 3.97
C LEU A 181 -6.50 -15.81 5.04
N LEU A 182 -6.15 -16.63 6.02
CA LEU A 182 -6.97 -16.85 7.21
C LEU A 182 -6.38 -15.98 8.31
N LEU A 183 -6.83 -14.72 8.35
CA LEU A 183 -6.33 -13.74 9.30
C LEU A 183 -7.03 -13.90 10.65
N ASP A 184 -6.26 -13.78 11.72
CA ASP A 184 -6.75 -13.84 13.09
C ASP A 184 -6.53 -12.48 13.75
N PHE A 185 -7.62 -11.75 13.99
CA PHE A 185 -7.60 -10.46 14.67
C PHE A 185 -7.87 -10.57 16.18
N GLY A 186 -7.86 -11.79 16.74
CA GLY A 186 -8.12 -12.04 18.16
C GLY A 186 -9.45 -11.45 18.63
N PRO A 187 -9.46 -10.46 19.54
CA PRO A 187 -10.69 -9.80 20.02
C PRO A 187 -11.34 -8.87 18.97
N GLY A 188 -10.66 -8.58 17.86
CA GLY A 188 -11.11 -7.69 16.79
C GLY A 188 -10.13 -6.56 16.49
N LEU A 189 -10.36 -5.88 15.37
CA LEU A 189 -9.60 -4.69 14.98
C LEU A 189 -10.05 -3.46 15.78
N ALA A 190 -9.13 -2.52 16.03
CA ALA A 190 -9.45 -1.27 16.71
C ALA A 190 -10.39 -0.41 15.84
N GLN A 191 -11.34 0.30 16.46
CA GLN A 191 -12.21 1.19 15.71
C GLN A 191 -11.45 2.44 15.23
N VAL A 192 -11.55 2.73 13.93
CA VAL A 192 -10.87 3.87 13.30
C VAL A 192 -11.89 4.85 12.72
N GLN A 193 -11.95 6.04 13.30
CA GLN A 193 -12.94 7.05 12.92
C GLN A 193 -12.46 7.98 11.79
N VAL A 194 -11.16 8.02 11.52
CA VAL A 194 -10.58 8.96 10.54
C VAL A 194 -10.66 8.46 9.10
N VAL A 195 -10.79 7.15 8.89
CA VAL A 195 -10.88 6.56 7.55
C VAL A 195 -12.30 6.70 7.03
N ARG A 196 -12.42 7.28 5.83
CA ARG A 196 -13.71 7.50 5.16
C ARG A 196 -13.86 6.78 3.83
N LYS A 197 -12.75 6.30 3.26
CA LYS A 197 -12.73 5.49 2.04
C LYS A 197 -11.77 4.32 2.25
N LEU A 198 -12.22 3.10 1.93
CA LEU A 198 -11.39 1.89 1.91
C LEU A 198 -11.28 1.41 0.46
N VAL A 199 -10.05 1.26 -0.03
CA VAL A 199 -9.74 0.75 -1.37
C VAL A 199 -8.97 -0.55 -1.21
N VAL A 200 -9.45 -1.61 -1.86
CA VAL A 200 -8.74 -2.89 -1.93
C VAL A 200 -8.72 -3.31 -3.40
N PRO A 201 -7.55 -3.24 -4.06
CA PRO A 201 -7.42 -3.61 -5.45
C PRO A 201 -7.85 -5.05 -5.71
N ARG A 202 -8.35 -5.32 -6.91
CA ARG A 202 -8.86 -6.64 -7.31
C ARG A 202 -7.87 -7.78 -7.04
N LYS A 203 -6.57 -7.52 -7.22
CA LYS A 203 -5.48 -8.47 -7.01
C LYS A 203 -5.34 -8.91 -5.55
N SER A 204 -5.55 -7.99 -4.61
CA SER A 204 -5.46 -8.26 -3.16
C SER A 204 -6.78 -8.80 -2.57
N ARG A 205 -7.89 -8.47 -3.22
CA ARG A 205 -9.25 -8.70 -2.71
C ARG A 205 -9.55 -10.17 -2.44
N TYR A 206 -9.19 -11.06 -3.36
CA TYR A 206 -9.47 -12.48 -3.17
C TYR A 206 -8.73 -13.02 -1.94
N ARG A 207 -7.44 -12.68 -1.80
CA ARG A 207 -6.63 -13.12 -0.66
C ARG A 207 -7.14 -12.58 0.67
N LEU A 208 -7.61 -11.33 0.69
CA LEU A 208 -8.13 -10.66 1.88
C LEU A 208 -9.62 -10.85 2.12
N SER A 209 -10.33 -11.63 1.30
CA SER A 209 -11.79 -11.67 1.29
C SER A 209 -12.43 -11.95 2.66
N GLU A 210 -11.87 -12.88 3.44
CA GLU A 210 -12.34 -13.21 4.79
C GLU A 210 -12.08 -12.09 5.81
N ALA A 211 -11.11 -11.21 5.53
CA ALA A 211 -10.73 -10.10 6.40
C ALA A 211 -11.45 -8.78 6.08
N LEU A 212 -12.12 -8.69 4.92
CA LEU A 212 -12.79 -7.44 4.52
C LEU A 212 -13.95 -7.09 5.47
N GLU A 213 -14.76 -8.06 5.89
CA GLU A 213 -15.87 -7.83 6.83
C GLU A 213 -15.39 -7.24 8.17
N PRO A 214 -14.46 -7.88 8.91
CA PRO A 214 -13.99 -7.32 10.18
C PRO A 214 -13.28 -5.96 10.02
N MET A 215 -12.63 -5.72 8.87
CA MET A 215 -12.07 -4.42 8.55
C MET A 215 -13.17 -3.37 8.37
N ILE A 216 -14.19 -3.64 7.55
CA ILE A 216 -15.31 -2.72 7.31
C ILE A 216 -16.06 -2.40 8.62
N ASP A 217 -16.29 -3.41 9.46
CA ASP A 217 -16.96 -3.24 10.76
C ASP A 217 -16.17 -2.33 11.72
N SER A 218 -14.86 -2.27 11.55
CA SER A 218 -13.95 -1.44 12.35
C SER A 218 -13.81 -0.01 11.82
N LEU A 219 -14.45 0.32 10.69
CA LEU A 219 -14.43 1.63 10.04
C LEU A 219 -15.83 2.27 10.02
N PRO A 220 -16.29 2.86 11.14
CA PRO A 220 -17.67 3.36 11.27
C PRO A 220 -18.04 4.53 10.34
N ASN A 221 -17.04 5.28 9.83
CA ASN A 221 -17.25 6.50 9.05
C ASN A 221 -17.02 6.34 7.54
N LEU A 222 -17.05 5.10 7.03
CA LEU A 222 -16.95 4.86 5.58
C LEU A 222 -18.13 5.53 4.83
N TYR A 223 -17.81 6.33 3.81
CA TYR A 223 -18.81 7.01 2.98
C TYR A 223 -19.76 6.02 2.28
N GLN A 224 -19.23 4.85 1.92
CA GLN A 224 -19.98 3.73 1.38
C GLN A 224 -19.42 2.48 2.05
N LYS A 225 -20.28 1.56 2.51
CA LYS A 225 -19.84 0.26 3.04
C LYS A 225 -19.28 -0.69 1.96
N THR A 226 -18.92 -0.15 0.79
CA THR A 226 -18.45 -0.88 -0.37
C THR A 226 -17.00 -0.51 -0.64
N VAL A 227 -16.18 -1.53 -0.91
CA VAL A 227 -14.78 -1.39 -1.32
C VAL A 227 -14.76 -0.76 -2.71
N VAL A 228 -14.19 0.44 -2.84
CA VAL A 228 -14.11 1.16 -4.13
C VAL A 228 -13.11 0.45 -5.05
N HIS A 229 -13.43 0.38 -6.34
CA HIS A 229 -12.66 -0.32 -7.37
C HIS A 229 -11.65 0.65 -8.03
N ASP A 230 -10.45 0.17 -8.37
CA ASP A 230 -9.49 0.94 -9.17
C ASP A 230 -9.93 1.13 -10.64
N ASP A 231 -10.99 0.42 -11.07
CA ASP A 231 -11.46 0.42 -12.47
C ASP A 231 -12.54 1.52 -12.75
N ASP A 232 -12.88 2.38 -11.78
CA ASP A 232 -13.93 3.41 -11.96
C ASP A 232 -13.39 4.75 -12.55
N ASP A 233 -12.10 4.83 -12.90
CA ASP A 233 -11.46 5.98 -13.55
C ASP A 233 -10.87 5.58 -14.93
N ASP A 234 -11.71 5.06 -15.83
CA ASP A 234 -11.36 4.96 -17.27
C ASP A 234 -12.10 6.06 -18.04
N PRO A 235 -11.51 7.27 -18.24
CA PRO A 235 -12.11 8.34 -18.99
C PRO A 235 -11.83 8.18 -20.50
N ASP A 236 -12.08 7.02 -21.09
CA ASP A 236 -12.02 6.86 -22.55
C ASP A 236 -13.07 5.85 -23.05
N THR A 237 -14.32 6.29 -23.03
CA THR A 237 -15.29 5.82 -24.04
C THR A 237 -15.97 7.03 -24.67
N VAL A 238 -15.17 7.83 -25.38
CA VAL A 238 -15.72 8.68 -26.45
C VAL A 238 -15.87 7.78 -27.67
N GLU A 239 -17.08 7.22 -27.84
CA GLU A 239 -17.47 6.60 -29.09
C GLU A 239 -17.33 7.62 -30.23
N GLY A 240 -16.40 7.33 -31.14
CA GLY A 240 -16.25 8.02 -32.41
C GLY A 240 -17.47 7.80 -33.31
N SER A 241 -17.90 8.89 -33.92
CA SER A 241 -18.89 8.95 -35.02
C SER A 241 -18.41 8.27 -36.30
#